data_AF-A0A2V6N3F6-F1
#
_entry.id   AF-A0A2V6N3F6-F1
#
_cell.length_a   1.000
_cell.length_b   1.000
_cell.length_c   1.000
_cell.angle_alpha   90.00
_cell.angle_beta   90.00
_cell.angle_gamma   90.00
#
_symmetry.space_group_name_H-M   'P 1'
#
loop_
_entity.id
_entity.type
_entity.pdbx_description
1 polymer ?
#
loop_
_entity_poly.entity_id
_entity_poly.type
_entity_poly.pdbx_seq_one_letter_code
_entity_poly.pdbx_strand_id
1 'polypeptide(L)'
;MTSHESDKSSKIDNHQISRRSFLGTTAAGSAALLTGGLATLFKETALGGSSFPFVEATIPQLQAAMTNGQLTSRDLVLRYLKRMQSLNPTLHAVIETTPNAVSIAAGLDNERRAGHVRGPLHGIPLLVKDNIATADNMQTTAGSLAIYGSQVPADAPLIQKLRAAGAIILGKANLGEWANFRDDEAETYPLAVGWSARGGSTNNAYDLSYTSWGSSSGSGAGAAANLCAAAVG
;
A
#
# COMPACT_ATOMS: atom_id res chain seq x y z
N MET A 1 43.01 -48.81 -40.55
CA MET A 1 42.25 -49.75 -39.71
C MET A 1 40.91 -49.09 -39.40
N THR A 2 39.83 -49.69 -39.92
CA THR A 2 38.41 -49.65 -39.46
C THR A 2 37.71 -48.28 -39.28
N SER A 3 36.80 -47.84 -40.18
CA SER A 3 35.33 -48.14 -40.30
C SER A 3 34.51 -47.59 -39.11
N HIS A 4 33.35 -46.91 -39.17
CA HIS A 4 32.24 -46.61 -40.10
C HIS A 4 31.63 -45.25 -39.67
N GLU A 5 31.17 -44.32 -40.52
CA GLU A 5 29.89 -44.25 -41.26
C GLU A 5 28.61 -43.98 -40.42
N SER A 6 28.01 -42.79 -40.59
CA SER A 6 26.56 -42.48 -40.73
C SER A 6 26.37 -40.94 -40.71
N ASP A 7 26.27 -40.25 -41.85
CA ASP A 7 25.05 -39.93 -42.62
C ASP A 7 23.95 -39.19 -41.83
N LYS A 8 23.71 -37.90 -42.17
CA LYS A 8 22.44 -37.45 -42.81
C LYS A 8 22.23 -35.93 -42.86
N SER A 9 21.86 -35.50 -44.07
CA SER A 9 20.77 -34.55 -44.41
C SER A 9 20.99 -33.03 -44.37
N SER A 10 21.18 -32.49 -45.57
CA SER A 10 20.39 -31.41 -46.22
C SER A 10 20.05 -30.13 -45.45
N LYS A 11 20.54 -28.99 -45.94
CA LYS A 11 19.80 -27.71 -45.87
C LYS A 11 19.77 -27.05 -47.24
N ILE A 12 18.55 -26.86 -47.72
CA ILE A 12 18.15 -26.12 -48.91
C ILE A 12 17.96 -24.66 -48.49
N ASP A 13 18.49 -23.74 -49.29
CA ASP A 13 18.30 -22.29 -49.19
C ASP A 13 16.82 -21.92 -49.30
N ASN A 14 16.35 -20.93 -48.52
CA ASN A 14 15.21 -20.15 -48.99
C ASN A 14 15.17 -18.71 -48.47
N HIS A 15 14.67 -17.87 -49.38
CA HIS A 15 14.69 -16.41 -49.45
C HIS A 15 14.25 -15.64 -48.20
N GLN A 16 14.97 -14.55 -47.94
CA GLN A 16 14.58 -13.46 -47.04
C GLN A 16 13.37 -12.70 -47.60
N ILE A 17 12.28 -12.64 -46.83
CA ILE A 17 11.19 -11.68 -47.05
C ILE A 17 11.40 -10.51 -46.08
N SER A 18 11.66 -9.33 -46.64
CA SER A 18 11.86 -8.08 -45.89
C SER A 18 10.54 -7.40 -45.54
N ARG A 19 10.53 -6.70 -44.39
CA ARG A 19 9.39 -6.06 -43.67
C ARG A 19 8.56 -5.05 -44.47
N ARG A 20 8.89 -4.78 -45.73
CA ARG A 20 8.15 -3.84 -46.60
C ARG A 20 7.00 -4.48 -47.38
N SER A 21 6.84 -5.81 -47.35
CA SER A 21 5.82 -6.53 -48.11
C SER A 21 4.51 -6.83 -47.35
N PHE A 22 4.28 -6.26 -46.15
CA PHE A 22 3.14 -6.63 -45.30
C PHE A 22 2.07 -5.52 -45.11
N LEU A 23 2.12 -4.42 -45.87
CA LEU A 23 1.20 -3.28 -45.68
C LEU A 23 0.27 -2.98 -46.87
N GLY A 24 -0.01 -3.97 -47.72
CA GLY A 24 -0.96 -3.77 -48.80
C GLY A 24 -1.70 -5.05 -49.14
N THR A 25 -2.85 -5.28 -48.51
CA THR A 25 -4.09 -5.91 -49.04
C THR A 25 -4.92 -6.49 -47.90
N THR A 26 -6.08 -5.89 -47.63
CA THR A 26 -7.40 -6.54 -47.68
C THR A 26 -8.46 -5.53 -47.26
N ALA A 27 -9.10 -4.93 -48.25
CA ALA A 27 -10.40 -4.31 -48.12
C ALA A 27 -11.45 -5.23 -48.77
N ALA A 28 -12.65 -5.22 -48.17
CA ALA A 28 -13.93 -5.72 -48.67
C ALA A 28 -14.25 -7.23 -48.55
N GLY A 29 -15.19 -7.53 -47.65
CA GLY A 29 -15.87 -8.81 -47.50
C GLY A 29 -17.16 -8.69 -46.68
N SER A 30 -18.17 -8.07 -47.29
CA SER A 30 -19.62 -8.28 -47.08
C SER A 30 -20.29 -7.95 -45.73
N ALA A 31 -21.19 -6.97 -45.83
CA ALA A 31 -22.24 -6.66 -44.86
C ALA A 31 -23.36 -7.71 -44.87
N ALA A 32 -23.75 -8.24 -43.70
CA ALA A 32 -25.12 -8.62 -43.35
C ALA A 32 -25.16 -9.22 -41.92
N LEU A 33 -25.62 -8.44 -40.95
CA LEU A 33 -26.69 -8.80 -39.99
C LEU A 33 -26.85 -7.68 -38.95
N LEU A 34 -27.85 -6.85 -39.23
CA LEU A 34 -28.47 -5.91 -38.31
C LEU A 34 -29.13 -6.71 -37.18
N THR A 35 -28.67 -6.52 -35.94
CA THR A 35 -29.44 -6.00 -34.79
C THR A 35 -28.71 -6.36 -33.48
N GLY A 36 -28.01 -5.38 -32.89
CA GLY A 36 -27.78 -5.34 -31.43
C GLY A 36 -26.62 -6.13 -30.80
N GLY A 37 -25.53 -6.48 -31.51
CA GLY A 37 -24.56 -7.45 -30.97
C GLY A 37 -23.12 -7.01 -30.68
N LEU A 38 -22.60 -5.90 -31.20
CA LEU A 38 -21.16 -5.57 -31.06
C LEU A 38 -20.83 -4.26 -30.34
N ALA A 39 -21.81 -3.37 -30.14
CA ALA A 39 -21.62 -2.18 -29.29
C ALA A 39 -21.57 -2.53 -27.79
N THR A 40 -21.89 -3.76 -27.41
CA THR A 40 -21.83 -4.28 -26.03
C THR A 40 -20.48 -4.88 -25.65
N LEU A 41 -19.57 -5.09 -26.60
CA LEU A 41 -18.23 -5.67 -26.33
C LEU A 41 -17.14 -4.62 -26.09
N PHE A 42 -17.44 -3.34 -26.33
CA PHE A 42 -16.64 -2.22 -25.86
C PHE A 42 -17.54 -1.29 -25.05
N LYS A 43 -18.09 -1.82 -23.95
CA LYS A 43 -18.34 -0.98 -22.79
C LYS A 43 -16.96 -0.69 -22.19
N GLU A 44 -16.24 0.18 -22.89
CA GLU A 44 -15.17 0.96 -22.28
C GLU A 44 -15.85 1.63 -21.11
N THR A 45 -15.70 1.03 -19.93
CA THR A 45 -15.97 1.73 -18.69
C THR A 45 -14.95 2.84 -18.73
N ALA A 46 -15.38 3.98 -19.25
CA ALA A 46 -14.79 5.25 -18.93
C ALA A 46 -14.81 5.29 -17.40
N LEU A 47 -13.72 4.81 -16.80
CA LEU A 47 -13.26 5.16 -15.47
C LEU A 47 -12.92 6.65 -15.57
N GLY A 48 -13.96 7.46 -15.77
CA GLY A 48 -13.90 8.89 -15.60
C GLY A 48 -13.51 9.09 -14.16
N GLY A 49 -12.25 9.47 -13.97
CA GLY A 49 -11.63 9.69 -12.69
C GLY A 49 -12.31 10.84 -11.95
N SER A 50 -13.46 10.56 -11.35
CA SER A 50 -13.83 11.21 -10.10
C SER A 50 -13.02 10.53 -9.01
N SER A 51 -11.78 10.99 -8.83
CA SER A 51 -10.95 10.57 -7.69
C SER A 51 -11.72 10.94 -6.41
N PHE A 52 -12.35 9.97 -5.75
CA PHE A 52 -13.00 10.17 -4.46
C PHE A 52 -12.03 10.93 -3.52
N PRO A 53 -12.38 12.09 -2.96
CA PRO A 53 -11.48 12.86 -2.10
C PRO A 53 -11.35 12.16 -0.74
N PHE A 54 -10.26 11.41 -0.54
CA PHE A 54 -10.03 10.63 0.69
C PHE A 54 -9.47 11.44 1.86
N VAL A 55 -8.94 12.64 1.61
CA VAL A 55 -8.43 13.53 2.66
C VAL A 55 -9.62 14.00 3.51
N GLU A 56 -9.50 13.89 4.83
CA GLU A 56 -10.57 14.07 5.82
C GLU A 56 -11.77 13.11 5.70
N ALA A 57 -11.69 12.09 4.83
CA ALA A 57 -12.77 11.11 4.70
C ALA A 57 -12.78 10.17 5.91
N THR A 58 -13.94 10.06 6.55
CA THR A 58 -14.19 9.11 7.64
C THR A 58 -14.21 7.68 7.12
N ILE A 59 -13.95 6.70 8.00
CA ILE A 59 -14.04 5.27 7.65
C ILE A 59 -15.39 4.89 7.01
N PRO A 60 -16.56 5.33 7.53
CA PRO A 60 -17.84 5.08 6.86
C PRO A 60 -17.92 5.65 5.43
N GLN A 61 -17.38 6.84 5.18
CA GLN A 61 -17.34 7.42 3.83
C GLN A 61 -16.42 6.64 2.89
N LEU A 62 -15.26 6.19 3.37
CA LEU A 62 -14.35 5.32 2.62
C LEU A 62 -15.02 3.98 2.29
N GLN A 63 -15.72 3.37 3.24
CA GLN A 63 -16.49 2.14 3.03
C GLN A 63 -17.60 2.34 2.00
N ALA A 64 -18.35 3.45 2.07
CA ALA A 64 -19.40 3.77 1.11
C ALA A 64 -18.82 3.95 -0.30
N ALA A 65 -17.69 4.67 -0.43
CA ALA A 65 -17.00 4.85 -1.71
C ALA A 65 -16.52 3.51 -2.29
N MET A 66 -15.95 2.62 -1.47
CA MET A 66 -15.54 1.28 -1.90
C MET A 66 -16.72 0.39 -2.27
N THR A 67 -17.85 0.52 -1.58
CA THR A 67 -19.08 -0.23 -1.87
C THR A 67 -19.71 0.22 -3.19
N ASN A 68 -19.68 1.52 -3.48
CA ASN A 68 -20.24 2.11 -4.69
C ASN A 68 -19.29 2.05 -5.90
N GLY A 69 -18.12 1.41 -5.76
CA GLY A 69 -17.13 1.28 -6.84
C GLY A 69 -16.40 2.59 -7.20
N GLN A 70 -16.51 3.62 -6.37
CA GLN A 70 -15.83 4.92 -6.55
C GLN A 70 -14.37 4.89 -6.08
N LEU A 71 -14.03 3.92 -5.25
CA LEU A 71 -12.72 3.74 -4.64
C LEU A 71 -12.44 2.23 -4.53
N THR A 72 -11.18 1.82 -4.57
CA THR A 72 -10.79 0.46 -4.13
C THR A 72 -9.80 0.56 -2.98
N SER A 73 -9.68 -0.51 -2.19
CA SER A 73 -8.70 -0.57 -1.10
C SER A 73 -7.28 -0.41 -1.65
N ARG A 74 -6.97 -1.03 -2.80
CA ARG A 74 -5.68 -0.88 -3.48
C ARG A 74 -5.40 0.57 -3.87
N ASP A 75 -6.38 1.26 -4.46
CA ASP A 75 -6.22 2.67 -4.82
C ASP A 75 -6.01 3.54 -3.56
N LEU A 76 -6.80 3.31 -2.51
CA LEU A 76 -6.67 4.02 -1.24
C LEU A 76 -5.27 3.84 -0.62
N VAL A 77 -4.75 2.61 -0.58
CA VAL A 77 -3.40 2.30 -0.09
C VAL A 77 -2.34 3.03 -0.92
N LEU A 78 -2.41 2.97 -2.25
CA LEU A 78 -1.45 3.66 -3.12
C LEU A 78 -1.44 5.17 -2.90
N ARG A 79 -2.63 5.76 -2.64
CA ARG A 79 -2.77 7.19 -2.37
C ARG A 79 -2.19 7.60 -1.02
N TYR A 80 -2.40 6.80 0.03
CA TYR A 80 -1.72 7.02 1.32
C TYR A 80 -0.21 6.86 1.20
N LEU A 81 0.30 5.81 0.54
CA LEU A 81 1.74 5.61 0.33
C LEU A 81 2.38 6.78 -0.43
N LYS A 82 1.71 7.28 -1.48
CA LYS A 82 2.16 8.47 -2.21
C LYS A 82 2.23 9.71 -1.31
N ARG A 83 1.24 9.88 -0.43
CA ARG A 83 1.21 11.01 0.52
C ARG A 83 2.28 10.87 1.60
N MET A 84 2.53 9.66 2.10
CA MET A 84 3.66 9.37 2.99
C MET A 84 4.99 9.71 2.33
N GLN A 85 5.19 9.32 1.06
CA GLN A 85 6.41 9.65 0.32
C GLN A 85 6.65 11.18 0.25
N SER A 86 5.60 11.98 0.13
CA SER A 86 5.72 13.44 0.07
C SER A 86 5.88 14.13 1.42
N LEU A 87 5.18 13.67 2.46
CA LEU A 87 5.06 14.40 3.73
C LEU A 87 5.91 13.82 4.86
N ASN A 88 6.14 12.50 4.86
CA ASN A 88 6.87 11.83 5.92
C ASN A 88 8.35 12.23 6.03
N PRO A 89 9.08 12.60 4.96
CA PRO A 89 10.42 13.15 5.10
C PRO A 89 10.50 14.41 5.95
N THR A 90 9.40 15.17 6.06
CA THR A 90 9.29 16.35 6.93
C THR A 90 8.69 15.99 8.28
N LEU A 91 7.67 15.13 8.32
CA LEU A 91 6.91 14.83 9.54
C LEU A 91 7.53 13.75 10.42
N HIS A 92 8.30 12.81 9.85
CA HIS A 92 8.86 11.66 10.55
C HIS A 92 7.82 10.90 11.41
N ALA A 93 6.58 10.81 10.92
CA ALA A 93 5.47 10.17 11.63
C ALA A 93 5.42 8.65 11.40
N VAL A 94 5.95 8.18 10.27
CA VAL A 94 5.99 6.77 9.88
C VAL A 94 7.43 6.30 9.91
N ILE A 95 7.74 5.31 10.74
CA ILE A 95 9.11 4.77 10.90
C ILE A 95 9.40 3.64 9.91
N GLU A 96 8.37 2.93 9.48
CA GLU A 96 8.47 1.82 8.52
C GLU A 96 7.12 1.60 7.83
N THR A 97 7.12 1.28 6.54
CA THR A 97 5.91 0.85 5.81
C THR A 97 6.01 -0.64 5.49
N THR A 98 4.88 -1.35 5.43
CA THR A 98 4.91 -2.76 5.01
C THR A 98 5.12 -2.86 3.49
N PRO A 99 5.99 -3.76 3.01
CA PRO A 99 6.13 -4.01 1.57
C PRO A 99 4.88 -4.67 0.96
N ASN A 100 4.01 -5.25 1.80
CA ASN A 100 2.89 -6.08 1.38
C ASN A 100 1.55 -5.32 1.28
N ALA A 101 1.54 -4.00 1.54
CA ALA A 101 0.29 -3.24 1.69
C ALA A 101 -0.58 -3.34 0.42
N VAL A 102 0.02 -3.18 -0.75
CA VAL A 102 -0.67 -3.17 -2.04
C VAL A 102 -1.24 -4.56 -2.38
N SER A 103 -0.51 -5.64 -2.10
CA SER A 103 -0.98 -7.01 -2.37
C SER A 103 -2.09 -7.41 -1.41
N ILE A 104 -2.01 -7.05 -0.13
CA ILE A 104 -3.07 -7.28 0.86
C ILE A 104 -4.34 -6.52 0.43
N ALA A 105 -4.21 -5.26 0.04
CA ALA A 105 -5.33 -4.44 -0.43
C ALA A 105 -6.01 -5.03 -1.68
N ALA A 106 -5.23 -5.52 -2.64
CA ALA A 106 -5.75 -6.20 -3.82
C ALA A 106 -6.51 -7.50 -3.46
N GLY A 107 -6.03 -8.25 -2.45
CA GLY A 107 -6.73 -9.41 -1.90
C GLY A 107 -8.09 -9.02 -1.29
N LEU A 108 -8.14 -7.97 -0.48
CA LEU A 108 -9.38 -7.48 0.12
C LEU A 108 -10.36 -6.91 -0.92
N ASP A 109 -9.85 -6.32 -2.01
CA ASP A 109 -10.67 -5.92 -3.16
C ASP A 109 -11.27 -7.14 -3.88
N ASN A 110 -10.52 -8.25 -4.03
CA ASN A 110 -11.04 -9.51 -4.56
C ASN A 110 -12.15 -10.09 -3.68
N GLU A 111 -11.93 -10.13 -2.36
CA GLU A 111 -12.94 -10.60 -1.40
C GLU A 111 -14.23 -9.78 -1.50
N ARG A 112 -14.12 -8.45 -1.57
CA ARG A 112 -15.28 -7.57 -1.75
C ARG A 112 -16.03 -7.89 -3.05
N ARG A 113 -15.33 -8.09 -4.17
CA ARG A 113 -15.96 -8.49 -5.45
C ARG A 113 -16.66 -9.85 -5.39
N ALA A 114 -16.15 -10.76 -4.56
CA ALA A 114 -16.76 -12.06 -4.32
C ALA A 114 -17.92 -12.02 -3.31
N GLY A 115 -18.27 -10.85 -2.77
CA GLY A 115 -19.32 -10.69 -1.76
C GLY A 115 -18.86 -11.02 -0.32
N HIS A 116 -17.56 -11.16 -0.09
CA HIS A 116 -16.97 -11.44 1.22
C HIS A 116 -16.43 -10.16 1.85
N VAL A 117 -17.27 -9.44 2.60
CA VAL A 117 -16.87 -8.24 3.35
C VAL A 117 -16.75 -8.60 4.83
N ARG A 118 -15.56 -8.39 5.42
CA ARG A 118 -15.23 -8.77 6.80
C ARG A 118 -15.77 -7.84 7.88
N GLY A 119 -16.29 -6.66 7.49
CA GLY A 119 -16.87 -5.68 8.39
C GLY A 119 -16.48 -4.23 8.04
N PRO A 120 -16.71 -3.27 8.96
CA PRO A 120 -16.46 -1.84 8.73
C PRO A 120 -15.00 -1.47 8.41
N LEU A 121 -14.04 -2.33 8.78
CA LEU A 121 -12.62 -2.11 8.52
C LEU A 121 -12.10 -2.78 7.25
N HIS A 122 -12.96 -3.48 6.49
CA HIS A 122 -12.56 -4.22 5.30
C HIS A 122 -11.90 -3.31 4.25
N GLY A 123 -10.59 -3.48 4.06
CA GLY A 123 -9.79 -2.70 3.11
C GLY A 123 -9.33 -1.34 3.63
N ILE A 124 -9.51 -1.01 4.92
CA ILE A 124 -9.10 0.27 5.50
C ILE A 124 -7.62 0.19 5.92
N PRO A 125 -6.76 1.14 5.51
CA PRO A 125 -5.36 1.18 5.92
C PRO A 125 -5.12 1.98 7.20
N LEU A 126 -4.41 1.38 8.15
CA LEU A 126 -4.09 1.94 9.46
C LEU A 126 -2.58 1.99 9.70
N LEU A 127 -2.13 2.97 10.47
CA LEU A 127 -0.81 2.92 11.13
C LEU A 127 -0.95 2.30 12.53
N VAL A 128 0.10 1.64 12.99
CA VAL A 128 0.19 1.14 14.38
C VAL A 128 1.52 1.54 14.98
N LYS A 129 1.53 1.97 16.24
CA LYS A 129 2.76 2.40 16.93
C LYS A 129 3.82 1.28 16.92
N ASP A 130 5.08 1.64 16.75
CA ASP A 130 6.21 0.70 16.57
C ASP A 130 6.56 -0.15 17.83
N ASN A 131 5.87 0.07 18.95
CA ASN A 131 5.91 -0.82 20.12
C ASN A 131 4.81 -1.91 20.12
N ILE A 132 3.95 -1.96 19.08
CA ILE A 132 2.91 -2.98 18.92
C ILE A 132 3.43 -4.09 17.98
N ALA A 133 3.49 -5.33 18.46
CA ALA A 133 4.00 -6.47 17.69
C ALA A 133 3.18 -6.75 16.42
N THR A 134 3.84 -6.81 15.26
CA THR A 134 3.27 -7.29 13.98
C THR A 134 4.20 -8.32 13.33
N ALA A 135 3.67 -9.49 12.99
CA ALA A 135 4.42 -10.60 12.37
C ALA A 135 4.27 -10.58 10.84
N ASP A 136 4.72 -9.49 10.20
CA ASP A 136 4.43 -9.20 8.79
C ASP A 136 5.58 -8.50 8.05
N ASN A 137 6.82 -8.90 8.34
CA ASN A 137 8.07 -8.38 7.78
C ASN A 137 8.38 -6.91 8.13
N MET A 138 7.62 -6.31 9.04
CA MET A 138 7.99 -5.06 9.69
C MET A 138 8.64 -5.34 11.04
N GLN A 139 9.47 -4.42 11.50
CA GLN A 139 10.16 -4.52 12.78
C GLN A 139 9.29 -3.94 13.89
N THR A 140 9.45 -4.43 15.12
CA THR A 140 8.84 -3.83 16.31
C THR A 140 9.97 -3.44 17.25
N THR A 141 10.32 -2.15 17.27
CA THR A 141 11.58 -1.67 17.85
C THR A 141 11.42 -0.69 19.00
N ALA A 142 10.18 -0.28 19.31
CA ALA A 142 9.92 0.82 20.24
C ALA A 142 10.76 2.08 19.93
N GLY A 143 11.09 2.30 18.66
CA GLY A 143 11.95 3.39 18.19
C GLY A 143 13.46 3.18 18.43
N SER A 144 13.87 2.08 19.06
CA SER A 144 15.25 1.89 19.50
C SER A 144 16.13 1.13 18.51
N LEU A 145 17.33 1.65 18.28
CA LEU A 145 18.37 0.95 17.52
C LEU A 145 18.91 -0.30 18.25
N ALA A 146 18.73 -0.40 19.57
CA ALA A 146 19.19 -1.55 20.35
C ALA A 146 18.47 -2.86 19.97
N ILE A 147 17.25 -2.75 19.45
CA ILE A 147 16.45 -3.88 18.96
C ILE A 147 16.09 -3.70 17.47
N TYR A 148 16.95 -3.00 16.72
CA TYR A 148 16.88 -2.98 15.26
C TYR A 148 17.05 -4.41 14.72
N GLY A 149 16.22 -4.78 13.73
CA GLY A 149 16.12 -6.14 13.20
C GLY A 149 15.22 -7.07 14.02
N SER A 150 14.57 -6.58 15.08
CA SER A 150 13.62 -7.36 15.89
C SER A 150 12.50 -7.94 15.04
N GLN A 151 12.37 -9.27 15.08
CA GLN A 151 11.25 -10.02 14.52
C GLN A 151 10.46 -10.62 15.67
N VAL A 152 9.19 -10.25 15.78
CA VAL A 152 8.29 -10.78 16.80
C VAL A 152 7.75 -12.15 16.37
N PRO A 153 7.49 -13.09 17.30
CA PRO A 153 7.02 -14.43 16.96
C PRO A 153 5.55 -14.46 16.50
N ALA A 154 4.76 -13.42 16.83
CA ALA A 154 3.35 -13.33 16.49
C ALA A 154 2.85 -11.87 16.50
N ASP A 155 1.74 -11.65 15.80
CA ASP A 155 0.93 -10.42 15.94
C ASP A 155 0.44 -10.26 17.39
N ALA A 156 0.42 -9.01 17.89
CA ALA A 156 -0.31 -8.69 19.10
C ALA A 156 -1.80 -9.02 18.96
N PRO A 157 -2.53 -9.38 20.04
CA PRO A 157 -3.95 -9.76 19.95
C PRO A 157 -4.85 -8.73 19.26
N LEU A 158 -4.56 -7.43 19.43
CA LEU A 158 -5.30 -6.37 18.74
C LEU A 158 -5.06 -6.38 17.22
N ILE A 159 -3.84 -6.68 16.78
CA ILE A 159 -3.49 -6.75 15.36
C ILE A 159 -4.20 -7.94 14.71
N GLN A 160 -4.24 -9.08 15.38
CA GLN A 160 -5.00 -10.25 14.92
C GLN A 160 -6.47 -9.89 14.68
N LYS A 161 -7.09 -9.18 15.64
CA LYS A 161 -8.48 -8.70 15.51
C LYS A 161 -8.66 -7.70 14.36
N LEU A 162 -7.73 -6.76 14.19
CA LEU A 162 -7.78 -5.80 13.07
C LEU A 162 -7.70 -6.52 11.72
N ARG A 163 -6.76 -7.46 11.55
CA ARG A 163 -6.65 -8.26 10.32
C ARG A 163 -7.88 -9.13 10.08
N ALA A 164 -8.43 -9.72 11.13
CA ALA A 164 -9.68 -10.50 11.04
C ALA A 164 -10.86 -9.63 10.57
N ALA A 165 -10.91 -8.36 11.00
CA ALA A 165 -11.88 -7.37 10.54
C ALA A 165 -11.59 -6.80 9.13
N GLY A 166 -10.50 -7.23 8.50
CA GLY A 166 -10.08 -6.81 7.15
C GLY A 166 -9.31 -5.49 7.10
N ALA A 167 -8.81 -4.99 8.22
CA ALA A 167 -7.94 -3.82 8.24
C ALA A 167 -6.54 -4.16 7.68
N ILE A 168 -5.93 -3.18 7.03
CA ILE A 168 -4.58 -3.27 6.48
C ILE A 168 -3.65 -2.51 7.42
N ILE A 169 -2.65 -3.20 7.98
CA ILE A 169 -1.58 -2.52 8.71
C ILE A 169 -0.63 -1.95 7.65
N LEU A 170 -0.71 -0.65 7.41
CA LEU A 170 0.02 0.05 6.36
C LEU A 170 1.49 0.26 6.72
N GLY A 171 1.78 0.38 8.02
CA GLY A 171 3.11 0.67 8.51
C GLY A 171 3.14 0.84 10.03
N LYS A 172 4.34 1.11 10.51
CA LYS A 172 4.65 1.46 11.88
C LYS A 172 4.71 2.97 12.02
N ALA A 173 3.98 3.51 12.99
CA ALA A 173 4.10 4.89 13.42
C ALA A 173 5.30 5.04 14.36
N ASN A 174 6.05 6.13 14.17
CA ASN A 174 7.13 6.52 15.08
C ASN A 174 6.56 6.86 16.47
N LEU A 175 7.44 6.91 17.45
CA LEU A 175 7.13 7.19 18.85
C LEU A 175 8.30 7.91 19.52
N GLY A 176 8.06 8.47 20.70
CA GLY A 176 9.17 8.71 21.61
C GLY A 176 9.76 7.39 22.08
N GLU A 177 11.10 7.27 22.01
CA GLU A 177 11.84 6.02 22.25
C GLU A 177 11.45 5.39 23.59
N TRP A 178 11.28 4.07 23.62
CA TRP A 178 10.83 3.33 24.82
C TRP A 178 9.55 3.90 25.44
N ALA A 179 8.66 4.42 24.59
CA ALA A 179 7.41 5.05 25.00
C ALA A 179 7.60 6.23 25.97
N ASN A 180 8.66 7.03 25.80
CA ASN A 180 9.07 8.13 26.69
C ASN A 180 9.47 7.68 28.10
N PHE A 181 9.89 6.42 28.27
CA PHE A 181 10.31 5.87 29.55
C PHE A 181 11.80 5.49 29.57
N ARG A 182 12.63 6.38 29.02
CA ARG A 182 14.07 6.19 28.90
C ARG A 182 14.87 7.16 29.79
N ASP A 183 14.34 8.35 29.99
CA ASP A 183 14.94 9.48 30.69
C ASP A 183 13.82 10.46 31.14
N ASP A 184 14.20 11.62 31.66
CA ASP A 184 13.31 12.72 32.03
C ASP A 184 13.00 13.67 30.84
N GLU A 185 13.03 13.15 29.59
CA GLU A 185 12.90 13.94 28.35
C GLU A 185 11.72 14.92 28.35
N ALA A 186 10.56 14.52 28.89
CA ALA A 186 9.40 15.40 28.95
C ALA A 186 9.60 16.63 29.85
N GLU A 187 10.48 16.53 30.85
CA GLU A 187 10.79 17.59 31.82
C GLU A 187 12.02 18.40 31.39
N THR A 188 13.07 17.72 30.91
CA THR A 188 14.36 18.34 30.58
C THR A 188 14.44 18.85 29.14
N TYR A 189 13.79 18.17 28.19
CA TYR A 189 13.84 18.48 26.76
C TYR A 189 12.45 18.33 26.09
N PRO A 190 11.47 19.20 26.43
CA PRO A 190 10.09 19.04 25.94
C PRO A 190 9.94 19.08 24.41
N LEU A 191 10.91 19.67 23.69
CA LEU A 191 10.96 19.67 22.23
C LEU A 191 11.47 18.35 21.62
N ALA A 192 12.08 17.47 22.42
CA ALA A 192 12.54 16.16 21.98
C ALA A 192 11.45 15.07 22.11
N VAL A 193 10.36 15.33 22.85
CA VAL A 193 9.23 14.40 22.98
C VAL A 193 8.72 13.99 21.60
N GLY A 194 8.73 12.67 21.34
CA GLY A 194 8.38 12.10 20.04
C GLY A 194 9.59 11.79 19.14
N TRP A 195 10.82 11.94 19.66
CA TRP A 195 12.05 11.47 19.02
C TRP A 195 12.34 10.00 19.32
N SER A 196 12.85 9.30 18.33
CA SER A 196 13.51 8.01 18.55
C SER A 196 14.78 7.86 17.72
N ALA A 197 15.73 7.05 18.20
CA ALA A 197 16.99 6.85 17.50
C ALA A 197 16.80 6.26 16.10
N ARG A 198 15.79 5.39 15.91
CA ARG A 198 15.48 4.79 14.61
C ARG A 198 14.61 5.69 13.72
N GLY A 199 13.65 6.43 14.28
CA GLY A 199 12.65 7.19 13.51
C GLY A 199 12.93 8.68 13.35
N GLY A 200 13.85 9.24 14.14
CA GLY A 200 14.07 10.68 14.24
C GLY A 200 12.98 11.39 15.04
N SER A 201 12.95 12.72 14.97
CA SER A 201 11.95 13.57 15.64
C SER A 201 10.66 13.63 14.83
N THR A 202 9.57 13.05 15.33
CA THR A 202 8.25 13.33 14.76
C THR A 202 7.89 14.79 14.97
N ASN A 203 7.52 15.48 13.88
CA ASN A 203 7.11 16.88 13.92
C ASN A 203 5.59 17.02 13.99
N ASN A 204 5.12 18.09 14.61
CA ASN A 204 3.70 18.40 14.70
C ASN A 204 3.14 18.72 13.29
N ALA A 205 2.03 18.07 12.94
CA ALA A 205 1.42 18.19 11.61
C ALA A 205 0.80 19.56 11.32
N TYR A 206 0.51 20.36 12.36
CA TYR A 206 -0.10 21.69 12.25
C TYR A 206 0.95 22.81 12.23
N ASP A 207 2.02 22.66 12.99
CA ASP A 207 3.10 23.66 13.08
C ASP A 207 4.44 22.98 13.38
N LEU A 208 5.37 23.00 12.42
CA LEU A 208 6.67 22.35 12.52
C LEU A 208 7.58 22.94 13.60
N SER A 209 7.24 24.10 14.19
CA SER A 209 7.97 24.68 15.31
C SER A 209 7.53 24.15 16.68
N TYR A 210 6.45 23.37 16.74
CA TYR A 210 5.93 22.77 17.97
C TYR A 210 6.27 21.27 18.06
N THR A 211 6.38 20.78 19.29
CA THR A 211 6.47 19.35 19.59
C THR A 211 5.24 18.58 19.09
N SER A 212 5.45 17.34 18.63
CA SER A 212 4.37 16.41 18.31
C SER A 212 3.76 15.75 19.55
N TRP A 213 4.35 16.00 20.73
CA TRP A 213 4.06 15.29 21.98
C TRP A 213 4.19 13.77 21.84
N GLY A 214 3.86 13.02 22.88
CA GLY A 214 4.22 11.62 22.93
C GLY A 214 3.50 10.81 24.00
N SER A 215 3.82 9.52 24.12
CA SER A 215 4.81 8.85 23.26
C SER A 215 4.26 8.40 21.90
N SER A 216 2.95 8.49 21.67
CA SER A 216 2.31 8.08 20.40
C SER A 216 2.40 9.16 19.32
N SER A 217 3.57 9.78 19.19
CA SER A 217 3.84 10.95 18.34
C SER A 217 3.46 10.69 16.88
N GLY A 218 3.99 9.63 16.28
CA GLY A 218 3.75 9.26 14.88
C GLY A 218 2.31 8.86 14.60
N SER A 219 1.63 8.22 15.56
CA SER A 219 0.22 7.87 15.41
C SER A 219 -0.66 9.12 15.36
N GLY A 220 -0.40 10.08 16.25
CA GLY A 220 -1.12 11.36 16.28
C GLY A 220 -0.83 12.22 15.05
N ALA A 221 0.45 12.48 14.75
CA ALA A 221 0.86 13.28 13.60
C ALA A 221 0.46 12.63 12.26
N GLY A 222 0.58 11.31 12.16
CA GLY A 222 0.22 10.55 10.96
C GLY A 222 -1.27 10.60 10.65
N ALA A 223 -2.13 10.47 11.66
CA ALA A 223 -3.57 10.63 11.50
C ALA A 223 -3.92 12.08 11.12
N ALA A 224 -3.40 13.07 11.84
CA ALA A 224 -3.64 14.50 11.57
C ALA A 224 -3.21 14.93 10.15
N ALA A 225 -2.10 14.39 9.64
CA ALA A 225 -1.60 14.68 8.30
C ALA A 225 -2.25 13.84 7.19
N ASN A 226 -3.26 13.01 7.50
CA ASN A 226 -3.90 12.07 6.56
C ASN A 226 -2.90 11.08 5.93
N LEU A 227 -1.93 10.59 6.70
CA LEU A 227 -1.03 9.53 6.25
C LEU A 227 -1.67 8.14 6.37
N CYS A 228 -2.77 8.02 7.10
CA CYS A 228 -3.58 6.80 7.22
C CYS A 228 -5.05 7.17 7.43
N ALA A 229 -5.94 6.18 7.36
CA ALA A 229 -7.36 6.40 7.67
C ALA A 229 -7.62 6.43 9.19
N ALA A 230 -6.82 5.69 9.95
CA ALA A 230 -6.80 5.70 11.41
C ALA A 230 -5.44 5.18 11.91
N ALA A 231 -5.13 5.41 13.19
CA ALA A 231 -3.92 4.91 13.82
C ALA A 231 -4.20 4.29 15.19
N VAL A 232 -3.36 3.35 15.60
CA VAL A 232 -3.30 2.83 16.98
C VAL A 232 -2.06 3.38 17.65
N GLY A 233 -2.23 4.00 18.83
CA GLY A 233 -1.17 4.65 19.62
C GLY A 233 -0.91 3.95 20.94
#